data_AF-A0A1M7BAK9-F1
#
_entry.id   AF-A0A1M7BAK9-F1
#
_cell.length_a   1.000
_cell.length_b   1.000
_cell.length_c   1.000
_cell.angle_alpha   90.00
_cell.angle_beta   90.00
_cell.angle_gamma   90.00
#
_symmetry.space_group_name_H-M   'P 1'
#
loop_
_entity.id
_entity.type
_entity.pdbx_description
1 polymer ?
#
loop_
_entity_poly.entity_id
_entity_poly.type
_entity_poly.pdbx_seq_one_letter_code
_entity_poly.pdbx_strand_id
1 'polypeptide(L)'
;MNLSELTQPELVDLIQKASAELADRMAQPEIERIPHQRPTVVMREPPAEDKAFVLRVKTMVSKGVYIKAAERRRVAAIAEDYPEWVKQQGLPTERGTSAWRDASEALHLYKPADEQ
;
A
#
# COMPACT_ATOMS: atom_id res chain seq x y z
N MET A 1 27.44 -6.86 21.22
CA MET A 1 28.01 -7.03 22.58
C MET A 1 28.49 -8.47 22.67
N ASN A 2 29.77 -8.70 22.97
CA ASN A 2 30.34 -10.04 23.01
C ASN A 2 30.33 -10.53 24.47
N LEU A 3 29.54 -11.56 24.79
CA LEU A 3 29.35 -12.05 26.16
C LEU A 3 30.64 -12.61 26.78
N SER A 4 31.58 -13.04 25.93
CA SER A 4 32.87 -13.63 26.28
C SER A 4 33.86 -12.64 26.89
N GLU A 5 33.59 -11.34 26.77
CA GLU A 5 34.48 -10.25 27.23
C GLU A 5 34.02 -9.66 28.58
N LEU A 6 32.85 -10.07 29.09
CA LEU A 6 32.32 -9.62 30.37
C LEU A 6 33.00 -10.33 31.53
N THR A 7 33.33 -9.57 32.56
CA THR A 7 33.74 -10.16 33.83
C THR A 7 32.54 -10.83 34.50
N GLN A 8 32.81 -11.83 35.34
CA GLN A 8 31.78 -12.58 36.04
C GLN A 8 30.76 -11.72 36.81
N PRO A 9 31.15 -10.63 37.53
CA PRO A 9 30.17 -9.75 38.16
C PRO A 9 29.29 -8.99 37.15
N GLU A 10 29.84 -8.56 36.01
CA GLU A 10 29.05 -7.86 34.97
C GLU A 10 28.04 -8.79 34.30
N LEU A 11 28.40 -10.07 34.13
CA LEU A 11 27.49 -11.08 33.60
C LEU A 11 26.31 -11.34 34.55
N VAL A 12 26.57 -11.39 35.86
CA VAL A 12 25.52 -11.56 36.88
C VAL A 12 24.57 -10.37 36.89
N ASP A 13 25.09 -9.15 36.83
CA ASP A 13 24.28 -7.92 36.77
C ASP A 13 23.42 -7.87 35.49
N LEU A 14 23.97 -8.29 34.35
CA LEU A 14 23.22 -8.38 33.09
C LEU A 14 22.07 -9.40 33.18
N ILE A 15 22.32 -10.57 33.78
CA ILE A 15 21.29 -11.60 33.97
C ILE A 15 20.19 -11.11 34.91
N GLN A 16 20.54 -10.41 35.99
CA GLN A 16 19.57 -9.81 36.91
C GLN A 16 18.69 -8.79 36.20
N LYS A 17 19.30 -7.87 35.44
CA LYS A 17 18.56 -6.86 34.67
C LYS A 17 17.63 -7.48 33.63
N ALA A 18 18.11 -8.48 32.90
CA ALA A 18 17.30 -9.19 31.91
C ALA A 18 16.13 -9.96 32.55
N SER A 19 16.37 -10.58 33.71
CA SER A 19 15.33 -11.33 34.44
C SER A 19 14.26 -10.40 35.01
N ALA A 20 14.65 -9.24 35.55
CA ALA A 20 13.71 -8.22 36.02
C ALA A 20 12.84 -7.68 34.87
N GLU A 21 13.46 -7.37 33.72
CA GLU A 21 12.74 -6.90 32.53
C GLU A 21 11.73 -7.93 32.01
N LEU A 22 12.12 -9.21 32.00
CA LEU A 22 11.21 -10.30 31.62
C LEU A 22 10.05 -10.44 32.61
N ALA A 23 10.32 -10.35 33.91
CA ALA A 23 9.28 -10.41 34.94
C ALA A 23 8.27 -9.26 34.78
N ASP A 24 8.76 -8.05 34.49
CA ASP A 24 7.92 -6.88 34.22
C ASP A 24 7.05 -7.09 32.96
N ARG A 25 7.60 -7.67 31.89
CA ARG A 25 6.83 -8.02 30.69
C ARG A 25 5.76 -9.08 30.96
N MET A 26 6.06 -10.08 31.79
CA MET A 26 5.10 -11.12 32.15
C MET A 26 3.98 -10.60 33.06
N ALA A 27 4.22 -9.51 33.80
CA ALA A 27 3.22 -8.85 34.63
C ALA A 27 2.31 -7.89 33.83
N GLN A 28 2.67 -7.54 32.59
CA GLN A 28 1.84 -6.70 31.73
C GLN A 28 0.66 -7.51 31.16
N PRO A 29 -0.55 -6.92 31.10
CA PRO A 29 -1.70 -7.57 30.49
C PRO A 29 -1.45 -7.79 29.00
N GLU A 30 -1.97 -8.90 28.47
CA GLU A 30 -1.85 -9.25 27.06
C GLU A 30 -2.46 -8.16 26.17
N ILE A 31 -1.69 -7.68 25.18
CA ILE A 31 -2.14 -6.64 24.27
C ILE A 31 -3.18 -7.26 23.31
N GLU A 32 -4.46 -7.08 23.62
CA GLU A 32 -5.55 -7.43 22.71
C GLU A 32 -5.50 -6.51 21.47
N ARG A 33 -4.98 -7.04 20.37
CA ARG A 33 -4.99 -6.36 19.07
C ARG A 33 -6.38 -6.48 18.46
N ILE A 34 -7.23 -5.49 18.72
CA ILE A 34 -8.55 -5.40 18.10
C ILE A 34 -8.36 -5.02 16.61
N PRO A 35 -8.79 -5.84 15.64
CA PRO A 35 -8.72 -5.48 14.24
C PRO A 35 -9.64 -4.29 13.96
N HIS A 36 -9.08 -3.24 13.37
CA HIS A 36 -9.86 -2.07 12.96
C HIS A 36 -10.89 -2.48 11.90
N GLN A 37 -12.15 -2.08 12.07
CA GLN A 37 -13.19 -2.32 11.07
C GLN A 37 -12.83 -1.60 9.77
N ARG A 38 -12.71 -2.36 8.67
CA ARG A 38 -12.51 -1.77 7.35
C ARG A 38 -13.85 -1.29 6.83
N PRO A 39 -13.99 -0.02 6.41
CA PRO A 39 -15.24 0.46 5.84
C PRO A 39 -15.59 -0.35 4.59
N THR A 40 -16.83 -0.83 4.52
CA THR A 40 -17.34 -1.54 3.34
C THR A 40 -17.78 -0.49 2.31
N VAL A 41 -16.99 -0.30 1.26
CA VAL A 41 -17.34 0.59 0.15
C VAL A 41 -18.14 -0.23 -0.88
N VAL A 42 -19.42 0.10 -1.06
CA VAL A 42 -20.22 -0.49 -2.15
C VAL A 42 -19.78 0.16 -3.46
N MET A 43 -18.92 -0.55 -4.18
CA MET A 43 -18.33 -0.07 -5.43
C MET A 43 -19.17 -0.50 -6.63
N ARG A 44 -19.70 0.49 -7.36
CA ARG A 44 -20.36 0.25 -8.65
C ARG A 44 -19.32 0.03 -9.74
N GLU A 45 -19.56 -0.95 -10.60
CA GLU A 45 -18.68 -1.30 -11.71
C GLU A 45 -19.16 -0.65 -13.02
N PRO A 46 -18.24 -0.08 -13.83
CA PRO A 46 -18.58 0.44 -15.16
C PRO A 46 -19.08 -0.64 -16.12
N PRO A 47 -19.79 -0.27 -17.21
CA PRO A 47 -20.10 -1.18 -18.31
C PRO A 47 -18.85 -1.83 -18.91
N ALA A 48 -19.02 -2.99 -19.56
CA ALA A 48 -17.90 -3.81 -20.04
C ALA A 48 -16.92 -3.07 -20.97
N GLU A 49 -17.43 -2.19 -21.84
CA GLU A 49 -16.58 -1.41 -22.77
C GLU A 49 -15.69 -0.42 -22.00
N ASP A 50 -16.28 0.34 -21.07
CA ASP A 50 -15.56 1.35 -20.29
C ASP A 50 -14.58 0.70 -19.32
N LYS A 51 -14.96 -0.45 -18.73
CA LYS A 51 -14.06 -1.30 -17.95
C LYS A 51 -12.84 -1.71 -18.78
N ALA A 52 -13.06 -2.27 -19.98
CA ALA A 52 -11.97 -2.71 -20.85
C ALA A 52 -11.06 -1.54 -21.24
N PHE A 53 -11.65 -0.38 -21.52
CA PHE A 53 -10.90 0.84 -21.83
C PHE A 53 -10.00 1.27 -20.67
N VAL A 54 -10.53 1.35 -19.44
CA VAL A 54 -9.76 1.79 -18.27
C VAL A 54 -8.65 0.79 -17.93
N LEU A 55 -8.90 -0.52 -18.02
CA LEU A 55 -7.87 -1.55 -17.80
C LEU A 55 -6.76 -1.52 -18.85
N ARG A 56 -7.09 -1.22 -20.11
CA ARG A 56 -6.09 -0.98 -21.16
C ARG A 56 -5.21 0.21 -20.81
N VAL A 57 -5.81 1.32 -20.37
CA VAL A 57 -5.05 2.52 -19.96
C VAL A 57 -4.17 2.24 -18.75
N LYS A 58 -4.66 1.51 -17.74
CA LYS A 58 -3.86 1.04 -16.60
C LYS A 58 -2.60 0.30 -17.04
N THR A 59 -2.77 -0.63 -17.99
CA THR A 59 -1.66 -1.42 -18.55
C THR A 59 -0.66 -0.55 -19.30
N MET A 60 -1.12 0.48 -20.00
CA MET A 60 -0.24 1.45 -20.67
C MET A 60 0.55 2.26 -19.66
N VAL A 61 -0.09 2.75 -18.59
CA VAL A 61 0.56 3.52 -17.52
C VAL A 61 1.61 2.67 -16.80
N SER A 62 1.29 1.42 -16.43
CA SER A 62 2.24 0.54 -15.75
C SER A 62 3.47 0.20 -16.61
N LYS A 63 3.32 0.21 -17.94
CA LYS A 63 4.43 0.02 -18.90
C LYS A 63 5.20 1.32 -19.19
N GLY A 64 4.86 2.44 -18.53
CA GLY A 64 5.48 3.74 -18.77
C GLY A 64 5.12 4.35 -20.14
N VAL A 65 4.05 3.88 -20.78
CA VAL A 65 3.60 4.41 -22.08
C VAL A 65 2.90 5.74 -21.87
N TYR A 66 3.22 6.72 -22.72
CA TYR A 66 2.58 8.02 -22.71
C TYR A 66 1.08 7.92 -23.01
N ILE A 67 0.25 8.45 -22.11
CA ILE A 67 -1.22 8.48 -22.26
C ILE A 67 -1.66 9.78 -22.92
N LYS A 68 -2.43 9.68 -24.01
CA LYS A 68 -2.90 10.84 -24.78
C LYS A 68 -3.97 11.61 -24.00
N ALA A 69 -4.07 12.91 -24.27
CA ALA A 69 -5.07 13.78 -23.62
C ALA A 69 -6.51 13.28 -23.79
N ALA A 70 -6.86 12.73 -24.96
CA ALA A 70 -8.19 12.15 -25.21
C ALA A 70 -8.47 10.94 -24.30
N GLU A 71 -7.46 10.11 -24.04
CA GLU A 71 -7.60 8.94 -23.17
C GLU A 71 -7.80 9.38 -21.71
N ARG A 72 -7.02 10.38 -21.26
CA ARG A 72 -7.19 10.97 -19.92
C ARG A 72 -8.58 11.57 -19.72
N ARG A 73 -9.11 12.27 -20.74
CA ARG A 73 -10.47 12.82 -20.71
C ARG A 73 -11.53 11.74 -20.62
N ARG A 74 -11.39 10.64 -21.38
CA ARG A 74 -12.34 9.53 -21.32
C ARG A 74 -12.31 8.82 -19.96
N VAL A 75 -11.11 8.59 -19.39
CA VAL A 75 -11.00 8.01 -18.03
C VAL A 75 -11.64 8.94 -16.99
N ALA A 76 -11.40 10.26 -17.08
CA ALA A 76 -12.03 11.22 -16.19
C ALA A 76 -13.56 11.24 -16.31
N ALA A 77 -14.11 11.12 -17.53
CA ALA A 77 -15.56 11.02 -17.73
C ALA A 77 -16.14 9.75 -17.09
N ILE A 78 -15.47 8.59 -17.23
CA ILE A 78 -15.89 7.35 -16.56
C ILE A 78 -15.79 7.50 -15.03
N ALA A 79 -14.80 8.24 -14.53
CA ALA A 79 -14.64 8.51 -13.12
C ALA A 79 -15.71 9.45 -12.52
N GLU A 80 -16.46 10.20 -13.34
CA GLU A 80 -17.60 11.01 -12.86
C GLU A 80 -18.71 10.08 -12.32
N ASP A 81 -18.95 8.94 -12.97
CA ASP A 81 -19.95 7.95 -12.58
C ASP A 81 -19.41 6.82 -11.68
N TYR A 82 -18.13 6.46 -11.84
CA TYR A 82 -17.49 5.33 -11.16
C TYR A 82 -16.14 5.68 -10.48
N PRO A 83 -16.10 6.71 -9.61
CA PRO A 83 -14.85 7.26 -9.09
C PRO A 83 -14.03 6.25 -8.28
N GLU A 84 -14.67 5.52 -7.37
CA GLU A 84 -13.98 4.56 -6.49
C GLU A 84 -13.40 3.37 -7.26
N TRP A 85 -14.12 2.93 -8.31
CA TRP A 85 -13.65 1.84 -9.17
C TRP A 85 -12.41 2.25 -9.97
N VAL A 86 -12.40 3.48 -10.52
CA VAL A 86 -11.23 4.01 -11.25
C VAL A 86 -10.04 4.22 -10.30
N LYS A 87 -10.26 4.75 -9.10
CA LYS A 87 -9.22 4.92 -8.07
C LYS A 87 -8.57 3.58 -7.69
N GLN A 88 -9.35 2.51 -7.55
CA GLN A 88 -8.83 1.19 -7.24
C GLN A 88 -7.86 0.67 -8.32
N GLN A 89 -7.98 1.16 -9.56
CA GLN A 89 -7.04 0.81 -10.62
C GLN A 89 -5.71 1.58 -10.55
N GLY A 90 -5.54 2.50 -9.60
CA GLY A 90 -4.38 3.37 -9.50
C GLY A 90 -4.36 4.47 -10.56
N LEU A 91 -5.53 4.80 -11.13
CA LEU A 91 -5.66 5.82 -12.16
C LEU A 91 -6.25 7.11 -11.60
N PRO A 92 -5.83 8.29 -12.11
CA PRO A 92 -6.41 9.56 -11.68
C PRO A 92 -7.87 9.69 -12.10
N THR A 93 -8.69 10.26 -11.21
CA THR A 93 -10.05 10.68 -11.53
C THR A 93 -10.08 12.08 -12.17
N GLU A 94 -8.97 12.82 -12.10
CA GLU A 94 -8.84 14.18 -12.62
C GLU A 94 -8.18 14.23 -14.00
N ARG A 95 -8.46 15.32 -14.74
CA ARG A 95 -7.99 15.55 -16.11
C ARG A 95 -6.55 16.11 -16.18
N GLY A 96 -6.00 16.58 -15.06
CA GLY A 96 -4.72 17.29 -14.99
C GLY A 96 -3.50 16.43 -15.34
N THR A 97 -2.41 17.04 -15.81
CA THR A 97 -1.21 16.29 -16.24
C THR A 97 -0.35 15.80 -15.07
N SER A 98 -0.36 16.48 -13.93
CA SER A 98 0.40 16.13 -12.72
C SER A 98 -0.05 14.79 -12.13
N ALA A 99 -1.35 14.63 -11.88
CA ALA A 99 -1.89 13.40 -11.28
C ALA A 99 -1.56 12.13 -12.09
N TRP A 100 -1.46 12.26 -13.42
CA TRP A 100 -1.08 11.14 -14.30
C TRP A 100 0.41 10.80 -14.24
N ARG A 101 1.27 11.76 -13.90
CA ARG A 101 2.69 11.49 -13.63
C ARG A 101 2.82 10.73 -12.31
N ASP A 102 2.15 11.20 -11.27
CA ASP A 102 2.19 10.57 -9.94
C ASP A 102 1.63 9.13 -10.00
N ALA A 103 0.54 8.92 -10.75
CA ALA A 103 -0.01 7.58 -11.01
C ALA A 103 0.97 6.67 -11.77
N SER A 104 1.70 7.21 -12.75
CA SER A 104 2.73 6.46 -13.47
C SER A 104 3.88 6.06 -12.56
N GLU A 105 4.33 6.94 -11.66
CA GLU A 105 5.39 6.65 -10.70
C GLU A 105 4.95 5.59 -9.68
N ALA A 106 3.76 5.74 -9.10
CA ALA A 106 3.19 4.79 -8.15
C ALA A 106 3.00 3.39 -8.74
N LEU A 107 2.51 3.29 -9.98
CA LEU A 107 2.34 2.01 -10.66
C LEU A 107 3.66 1.38 -11.12
N HIS A 108 4.70 2.18 -11.34
CA HIS A 108 6.04 1.68 -11.66
C HIS A 108 6.79 1.17 -10.42
N LEU A 109 6.58 1.79 -9.26
CA LEU A 109 7.17 1.37 -7.98
C LEU A 109 6.67 0.00 -7.51
N TYR A 110 5.45 -0.38 -7.90
CA TYR A 110 4.85 -1.66 -7.55
C TYR A 110 4.68 -2.52 -8.80
N LYS A 111 5.75 -3.23 -9.20
CA LYS A 111 5.61 -4.31 -10.19
C LYS A 111 4.68 -5.38 -9.63
N PRO A 112 3.68 -5.86 -10.39
CA PRO A 112 2.89 -7.02 -9.98
C PRO A 112 3.84 -8.20 -9.74
N ALA A 113 3.55 -9.00 -8.70
CA ALA A 113 4.39 -10.10 -8.22
C ALA A 113 4.62 -11.24 -9.24
N ASP A 114 4.03 -11.14 -10.44
CA ASP A 114 4.10 -12.14 -11.50
C ASP A 114 5.35 -11.98 -12.42
N GLU A 115 6.29 -11.11 -12.08
CA GLU A 115 7.61 -10.98 -12.74
C GLU A 115 8.79 -11.30 -11.79
N GLN A 116 8.78 -12.49 -11.17
CA GLN A 116 9.96 -13.10 -10.54
C GLN A 116 10.30 -14.46 -11.15
#